data_AF-A0A8S4FV89-F1
#
_entry.id   AF-A0A8S4FV89-F1
#
_cell.length_a   1.000
_cell.length_b   1.000
_cell.length_c   1.000
_cell.angle_alpha   90.00
_cell.angle_beta   90.00
_cell.angle_gamma   90.00
#
_symmetry.space_group_name_H-M   'P 1'
#
loop_
_entity.id
_entity.type
_entity.pdbx_description
1 polymer ?
#
loop_
_entity_poly.entity_id
_entity_poly.type
_entity_poly.pdbx_seq_one_letter_code
_entity_poly.pdbx_strand_id
1 'polypeptide(L)'
;MIPVTGDACWSKRSYGTNYCASSGAGAIVGMYSKKVLHYGVKNKVCTICSRANKKALDPPDHICFKNFDGPSTAMEAAIITEGFKSSLDDHGLIYNQKMENIKNDIINGPYHIFGDHSKCASYFCTDAIKKQSENMVPELKVHGVFQQVEDLAHRLSLHAYSFAYNVTNNLVESYNARVAMFVGGKRVNFTQRRSYAGRCAGAVISYNSGAVQTTVHNYIFGTEANPEIVRLENIRNKLNVKRIEKSIKKKKVFKQVTNKDAHYGDACIKVDMDDEEYKRAKTDFLLRLEITAEEKDKIEQDTILQSASPLWLETRRKLLTASWFSTVCKRRPSTNCTPLVKQILYGTDLSNVPSIKHGKNNEYTALRELEQALNTKISQCGLSIDKEFSFLGASPDGKCDLGIIEVKCPSSAYKMDPEEAIRLKKVDFWKYASNKLVVNRNHKWFYQIQGQLRITGQNTCIFAIWTGPGNIKYELINKDDQFWKEKMEIPLIRFYKNCLLPELIDPRFNRNMPLREHSSHSHEHILMTNN
;
A
#
# COMPACT_ATOMS: atom_id res chain seq x y z
N MET A 1 2.86 -10.77 -29.99
CA MET A 1 2.54 -9.72 -29.00
C MET A 1 3.68 -8.70 -28.95
N ILE A 2 3.39 -7.41 -29.17
CA ILE A 2 4.42 -6.36 -29.22
C ILE A 2 4.18 -5.38 -28.06
N PRO A 3 5.09 -5.28 -27.08
CA PRO A 3 5.01 -4.25 -26.05
C PRO A 3 5.24 -2.87 -26.68
N VAL A 4 4.40 -1.92 -26.30
CA VAL A 4 4.41 -0.56 -26.82
C VAL A 4 4.37 0.46 -25.67
N THR A 5 4.90 1.65 -25.91
CA THR A 5 4.74 2.82 -25.03
C THR A 5 4.02 3.92 -25.80
N GLY A 6 3.11 4.61 -25.15
CA GLY A 6 2.33 5.70 -25.72
C GLY A 6 2.40 6.93 -24.83
N ASP A 7 2.49 8.10 -25.46
CA ASP A 7 2.49 9.41 -24.80
C ASP A 7 2.16 10.47 -25.86
N ALA A 8 1.78 11.66 -25.42
CA ALA A 8 1.49 12.79 -26.27
C ALA A 8 2.25 14.05 -25.87
N CYS A 9 2.36 14.96 -26.83
CA CYS A 9 2.92 16.27 -26.62
C CYS A 9 2.03 17.35 -27.24
N TRP A 10 1.98 18.49 -26.55
CA TRP A 10 1.19 19.63 -26.98
C TRP A 10 2.00 20.67 -27.72
N SER A 11 1.33 21.41 -28.61
CA SER A 11 1.90 22.50 -29.41
C SER A 11 2.36 23.70 -28.59
N LYS A 12 1.91 23.82 -27.34
CA LYS A 12 2.28 24.87 -26.39
C LYS A 12 2.75 24.24 -25.07
N ARG A 13 3.64 24.91 -24.34
CA ARG A 13 3.96 24.55 -22.95
C ARG A 13 2.85 25.04 -22.01
N SER A 14 2.36 24.16 -21.15
CA SER A 14 1.47 24.48 -20.05
C SER A 14 2.24 24.36 -18.74
N TYR A 15 2.50 25.48 -18.07
CA TYR A 15 2.98 25.49 -16.68
C TYR A 15 1.76 25.70 -15.77
N GLY A 16 1.68 24.90 -14.70
CA GLY A 16 0.66 24.88 -13.63
C GLY A 16 -0.60 25.71 -13.87
N THR A 17 -1.70 25.02 -14.28
CA THR A 17 -3.11 25.48 -14.46
C THR A 17 -3.58 25.89 -15.86
N ASN A 18 -2.73 25.95 -16.89
CA ASN A 18 -3.16 26.44 -18.22
C ASN A 18 -3.12 25.37 -19.34
N TYR A 19 -4.18 24.55 -19.46
CA TYR A 19 -4.31 23.46 -20.45
C TYR A 19 -4.99 23.90 -21.77
N CYS A 20 -4.49 24.98 -22.39
CA CYS A 20 -5.16 25.64 -23.54
C CYS A 20 -4.54 25.35 -24.92
N ALA A 21 -3.81 24.24 -25.09
CA ALA A 21 -3.14 23.95 -26.36
C ALA A 21 -4.14 23.69 -27.50
N SER A 22 -3.99 24.38 -28.62
CA SER A 22 -4.89 24.23 -29.79
C SER A 22 -4.62 22.97 -30.61
N SER A 23 -3.47 22.32 -30.40
CA SER A 23 -3.13 21.04 -31.03
C SER A 23 -2.29 20.15 -30.12
N GLY A 24 -2.43 18.84 -30.29
CA GLY A 24 -1.60 17.82 -29.67
C GLY A 24 -1.20 16.75 -30.70
N ALA A 25 -0.03 16.15 -30.49
CA ALA A 25 0.47 15.03 -31.27
C ALA A 25 0.83 13.89 -30.31
N GLY A 26 0.42 12.67 -30.61
CA GLY A 26 0.68 11.49 -29.80
C GLY A 26 1.23 10.37 -30.67
N ALA A 27 1.97 9.46 -30.06
CA ALA A 27 2.54 8.32 -30.76
C ALA A 27 2.55 7.06 -29.89
N ILE A 28 2.44 5.92 -30.57
CA ILE A 28 2.66 4.59 -30.01
C ILE A 28 3.98 4.09 -30.58
N VAL A 29 4.93 3.74 -29.70
CA VAL A 29 6.28 3.29 -30.06
C VAL A 29 6.46 1.85 -29.61
N GLY A 30 6.91 0.98 -30.50
CA GLY A 30 7.23 -0.41 -30.17
C GLY A 30 8.50 -0.50 -29.32
N MET A 31 8.45 -1.20 -28.20
CA MET A 31 9.59 -1.30 -27.27
C MET A 31 10.77 -2.09 -27.87
N TYR A 32 10.47 -3.13 -28.66
CA TYR A 32 11.51 -3.94 -29.32
C TYR A 32 11.99 -3.30 -30.62
N SER A 33 11.07 -2.85 -31.47
CA SER A 33 11.42 -2.22 -32.75
C SER A 33 12.06 -0.84 -32.56
N LYS A 34 11.76 -0.17 -31.44
CA LYS A 34 12.10 1.23 -31.16
C LYS A 34 11.63 2.18 -32.27
N LYS A 35 10.55 1.80 -32.96
CA LYS A 35 9.92 2.55 -34.05
C LYS A 35 8.52 3.00 -33.62
N VAL A 36 8.16 4.21 -34.03
CA VAL A 36 6.78 4.72 -34.01
C VAL A 36 5.95 3.81 -34.90
N LEU A 37 4.99 3.12 -34.29
CA LEU A 37 4.03 2.22 -34.94
C LEU A 37 2.76 2.96 -35.35
N HIS A 38 2.38 3.96 -34.55
CA HIS A 38 1.24 4.84 -34.83
C HIS A 38 1.58 6.26 -34.38
N TYR A 39 1.10 7.25 -35.13
CA TYR A 39 1.08 8.65 -34.69
C TYR A 39 -0.23 9.30 -35.06
N GLY A 40 -0.73 10.18 -34.21
CA GLY A 40 -1.95 10.95 -34.45
C GLY A 40 -1.77 12.41 -34.09
N VAL A 41 -2.56 13.27 -34.73
CA VAL A 41 -2.57 14.71 -34.47
C VAL A 41 -4.01 15.18 -34.30
N LYS A 42 -4.30 15.84 -33.18
CA LYS A 42 -5.60 16.44 -32.88
C LYS A 42 -5.48 17.96 -32.89
N ASN A 43 -6.29 18.63 -33.69
CA ASN A 43 -6.34 20.09 -33.81
C ASN A 43 -7.75 20.61 -33.51
N LYS A 44 -7.82 21.62 -32.64
CA LYS A 44 -9.07 22.32 -32.27
C LYS A 44 -9.43 23.47 -33.20
N VAL A 45 -8.46 23.95 -33.98
CA VAL A 45 -8.60 25.16 -34.78
C VAL A 45 -8.04 24.93 -36.18
N CYS A 46 -8.78 25.38 -37.19
CA CYS A 46 -8.28 25.59 -38.54
C CYS A 46 -8.25 27.10 -38.82
N THR A 47 -7.14 27.64 -39.34
CA THR A 47 -7.02 29.09 -39.57
C THR A 47 -7.88 29.59 -40.71
N ILE A 48 -8.15 28.77 -41.72
CA ILE A 48 -9.04 29.17 -42.81
C ILE A 48 -10.46 29.32 -42.25
N CYS A 49 -10.97 28.31 -41.51
CA CYS A 49 -12.25 28.40 -40.80
C CYS A 49 -12.30 29.54 -39.77
N SER A 50 -11.25 29.70 -38.96
CA SER A 50 -11.21 30.75 -37.93
C SER A 50 -11.19 32.16 -38.52
N ARG A 51 -10.50 32.37 -39.65
CA ARG A 51 -10.48 33.66 -40.35
C ARG A 51 -11.81 33.97 -41.05
N ALA A 52 -12.44 32.97 -41.64
CA ALA A 52 -13.75 33.10 -42.25
C ALA A 52 -14.82 33.45 -41.20
N ASN A 53 -14.82 32.73 -40.07
CA ASN A 53 -15.70 33.00 -38.94
C ASN A 53 -15.48 34.41 -38.34
N LYS A 54 -14.23 34.86 -38.19
CA LYS A 54 -13.92 36.25 -37.77
C LYS A 54 -14.46 37.32 -38.70
N LYS A 55 -14.64 37.00 -39.98
CA LYS A 55 -15.20 37.91 -41.00
C LYS A 55 -16.71 37.69 -41.22
N ALA A 56 -17.35 36.80 -40.45
CA ALA A 56 -18.72 36.35 -40.67
C ALA A 56 -18.98 35.88 -42.13
N LEU A 57 -17.99 35.22 -42.73
CA LEU A 57 -18.06 34.65 -44.08
C LEU A 57 -17.90 33.13 -44.00
N ASP A 58 -18.43 32.44 -45.01
CA ASP A 58 -18.16 31.03 -45.19
C ASP A 58 -16.68 30.80 -45.57
N PRO A 59 -16.05 29.73 -45.04
CA PRO A 59 -14.68 29.42 -45.38
C PRO A 59 -14.57 29.04 -46.86
N PRO A 60 -13.53 29.51 -47.57
CA PRO A 60 -13.26 29.05 -48.93
C PRO A 60 -12.98 27.54 -48.91
N ASP A 61 -13.19 26.87 -50.06
CA ASP A 61 -12.91 25.45 -50.20
C ASP A 61 -11.45 25.14 -49.81
N HIS A 62 -11.28 24.23 -48.84
CA HIS A 62 -9.98 23.85 -48.32
C HIS A 62 -10.07 22.54 -47.52
N ILE A 63 -8.92 21.88 -47.39
CA ILE A 63 -8.77 20.74 -46.47
C ILE A 63 -8.80 21.27 -45.03
N CYS A 64 -9.93 21.05 -44.34
CA CYS A 64 -10.07 21.45 -42.95
C CYS A 64 -9.25 20.52 -42.03
N PHE A 65 -8.31 21.10 -41.29
CA PHE A 65 -7.46 20.35 -40.37
C PHE A 65 -8.02 20.28 -38.94
N LYS A 66 -9.18 20.90 -38.66
CA LYS A 66 -9.87 20.79 -37.36
C LYS A 66 -10.52 19.41 -37.28
N ASN A 67 -10.13 18.63 -36.28
CA ASN A 67 -10.57 17.23 -36.11
C ASN A 67 -10.78 16.83 -34.64
N PHE A 68 -10.86 17.81 -33.74
CA PHE A 68 -11.03 17.56 -32.31
C PHE A 68 -11.75 18.72 -31.61
N ASP A 69 -12.83 18.44 -30.91
CA ASP A 69 -13.64 19.45 -30.21
C ASP A 69 -13.51 19.41 -28.68
N GLY A 70 -12.86 18.37 -28.13
CA GLY A 70 -12.69 18.17 -26.69
C GLY A 70 -11.66 19.07 -25.98
N PRO A 71 -11.47 18.89 -24.67
CA PRO A 71 -10.40 19.56 -23.91
C PRO A 71 -9.02 19.06 -24.34
N SER A 72 -7.99 19.91 -24.27
CA SER A 72 -6.64 19.55 -24.73
C SER A 72 -6.04 18.36 -23.97
N THR A 73 -6.46 18.13 -22.72
CA THR A 73 -6.11 16.97 -21.90
C THR A 73 -6.65 15.64 -22.45
N ALA A 74 -7.75 15.67 -23.21
CA ALA A 74 -8.34 14.46 -23.79
C ALA A 74 -7.74 14.07 -25.16
N MET A 75 -6.85 14.89 -25.73
CA MET A 75 -6.22 14.61 -27.03
C MET A 75 -5.33 13.37 -26.98
N GLU A 76 -4.59 13.17 -25.88
CA GLU A 76 -3.70 12.01 -25.71
C GLU A 76 -4.49 10.71 -25.77
N ALA A 77 -5.48 10.56 -24.88
CA ALA A 77 -6.34 9.39 -24.86
C ALA A 77 -7.01 9.15 -26.23
N ALA A 78 -7.53 10.21 -26.88
CA ALA A 78 -8.15 10.09 -28.19
C ALA A 78 -7.18 9.56 -29.27
N ILE A 79 -5.93 10.01 -29.29
CA ILE A 79 -4.91 9.56 -30.25
C ILE A 79 -4.49 8.11 -29.98
N ILE A 80 -4.24 7.78 -28.70
CA ILE A 80 -3.79 6.44 -28.33
C ILE A 80 -4.89 5.41 -28.54
N THR A 81 -6.14 5.73 -28.17
CA THR A 81 -7.30 4.87 -28.44
C THR A 81 -7.53 4.65 -29.93
N GLU A 82 -7.35 5.68 -30.77
CA GLU A 82 -7.41 5.55 -32.22
C GLU A 82 -6.34 4.57 -32.73
N GLY A 83 -5.09 4.72 -32.29
CA GLY A 83 -4.01 3.82 -32.67
C GLY A 83 -4.23 2.36 -32.23
N PHE A 84 -4.83 2.13 -31.07
CA PHE A 84 -5.18 0.76 -30.66
C PHE A 84 -6.35 0.18 -31.46
N LYS A 85 -7.34 1.02 -31.82
CA LYS A 85 -8.48 0.60 -32.66
C LYS A 85 -8.03 0.25 -34.09
N SER A 86 -7.12 1.03 -34.66
CA SER A 86 -6.62 0.81 -36.03
C SER A 86 -5.50 -0.25 -36.09
N SER A 87 -4.90 -0.63 -34.95
CA SER A 87 -3.74 -1.53 -34.93
C SER A 87 -3.99 -2.92 -35.53
N LEU A 88 -5.23 -3.42 -35.51
CA LEU A 88 -5.56 -4.70 -36.14
C LEU A 88 -5.56 -4.57 -37.67
N ASP A 89 -6.14 -3.50 -38.19
CA ASP A 89 -6.22 -3.23 -39.64
C ASP A 89 -4.85 -2.81 -40.20
N ASP A 90 -4.13 -1.95 -39.46
CA ASP A 90 -2.86 -1.37 -39.90
C ASP A 90 -1.70 -2.39 -39.82
N HIS A 91 -1.71 -3.25 -38.80
CA HIS A 91 -0.55 -4.10 -38.45
C HIS A 91 -0.89 -5.56 -38.12
N GLY A 92 -2.16 -5.96 -38.08
CA GLY A 92 -2.59 -7.32 -37.72
C GLY A 92 -2.34 -7.69 -36.24
N LEU A 93 -2.32 -6.72 -35.32
CA LEU A 93 -1.91 -6.94 -33.93
C LEU A 93 -3.07 -6.90 -32.93
N ILE A 94 -3.13 -7.90 -32.06
CA ILE A 94 -4.02 -7.96 -30.88
C ILE A 94 -3.16 -7.96 -29.60
N TYR A 95 -3.48 -7.11 -28.63
CA TYR A 95 -2.72 -6.94 -27.39
C TYR A 95 -3.45 -7.62 -26.21
N ASN A 96 -2.95 -8.73 -25.65
CA ASN A 96 -3.47 -9.27 -24.35
C ASN A 96 -2.56 -10.27 -23.59
N GLN A 97 -2.84 -10.39 -22.27
CA GLN A 97 -2.68 -11.52 -21.32
C GLN A 97 -1.27 -12.09 -20.98
N LYS A 98 -0.38 -11.27 -20.39
CA LYS A 98 0.81 -11.78 -19.64
C LYS A 98 0.88 -11.35 -18.16
N MET A 99 -0.06 -10.50 -17.72
CA MET A 99 0.02 -9.84 -16.42
C MET A 99 -0.32 -10.78 -15.25
N GLU A 100 -1.33 -11.64 -15.43
CA GLU A 100 -1.76 -12.61 -14.41
C GLU A 100 -0.64 -13.59 -14.07
N ASN A 101 0.07 -14.11 -15.08
CA ASN A 101 1.14 -15.10 -14.90
C ASN A 101 2.31 -14.54 -14.10
N ILE A 102 2.77 -13.32 -14.40
CA ILE A 102 3.88 -12.68 -13.66
C ILE A 102 3.48 -12.37 -12.23
N LYS A 103 2.23 -11.92 -12.01
CA LYS A 103 1.71 -11.70 -10.67
C LYS A 103 1.71 -13.00 -9.87
N ASN A 104 1.23 -14.08 -10.46
CA ASN A 104 1.20 -15.41 -9.84
C ASN A 104 2.60 -15.96 -9.59
N ASP A 105 3.55 -15.76 -10.52
CA ASP A 105 4.94 -16.19 -10.37
C ASP A 105 5.65 -15.44 -9.23
N ILE A 106 5.41 -14.13 -9.08
CA ILE A 106 5.97 -13.34 -7.98
C ILE A 106 5.43 -13.82 -6.63
N ILE A 107 4.13 -14.07 -6.53
CA ILE A 107 3.49 -14.57 -5.30
C ILE A 107 3.96 -15.99 -4.98
N ASN A 108 4.13 -16.85 -5.99
CA ASN A 108 4.51 -18.24 -5.83
C ASN A 108 6.05 -18.44 -5.68
N GLY A 109 6.86 -17.45 -6.05
CA GLY A 109 8.32 -17.51 -5.96
C GLY A 109 8.84 -17.94 -4.59
N PRO A 110 8.44 -17.28 -3.47
CA PRO A 110 8.81 -17.69 -2.13
C PRO A 110 8.42 -19.14 -1.81
N TYR A 111 7.18 -19.53 -2.10
CA TYR A 111 6.69 -20.89 -1.89
C TYR A 111 7.57 -21.93 -2.60
N HIS A 112 7.88 -21.68 -3.88
CA HIS A 112 8.77 -22.54 -4.66
C HIS A 112 10.18 -22.64 -4.06
N ILE A 113 10.77 -21.52 -3.61
CA ILE A 113 12.12 -21.49 -3.04
C ILE A 113 12.19 -22.33 -1.75
N PHE A 114 11.14 -22.28 -0.93
CA PHE A 114 11.08 -22.97 0.35
C PHE A 114 10.41 -24.34 0.27
N GLY A 115 10.28 -24.90 -0.93
CA GLY A 115 9.90 -26.30 -1.17
C GLY A 115 8.40 -26.58 -1.24
N ASP A 116 7.53 -25.57 -1.24
CA ASP A 116 6.11 -25.74 -1.54
C ASP A 116 5.87 -25.53 -3.05
N HIS A 117 5.58 -26.64 -3.73
CA HIS A 117 5.34 -26.64 -5.17
C HIS A 117 3.87 -26.78 -5.57
N SER A 118 2.94 -26.65 -4.61
CA SER A 118 1.49 -26.85 -4.83
C SER A 118 0.90 -25.95 -5.92
N LYS A 119 1.41 -24.73 -6.07
CA LYS A 119 0.91 -23.71 -7.01
C LYS A 119 1.89 -23.41 -8.15
N CYS A 120 2.92 -24.22 -8.34
CA CYS A 120 3.90 -23.99 -9.40
C CYS A 120 3.32 -24.30 -10.79
N ALA A 121 3.46 -23.35 -11.71
CA ALA A 121 3.17 -23.59 -13.12
C ALA A 121 4.21 -24.55 -13.75
N SER A 122 3.80 -25.31 -14.76
CA SER A 122 4.64 -26.32 -15.42
C SER A 122 5.87 -25.74 -16.12
N TYR A 123 5.80 -24.48 -16.58
CA TYR A 123 6.95 -23.77 -17.16
C TYR A 123 7.94 -23.26 -16.11
N PHE A 124 7.53 -23.22 -14.84
CA PHE A 124 8.28 -22.64 -13.73
C PHE A 124 8.92 -23.71 -12.83
N CYS A 125 8.31 -24.90 -12.73
CA CYS A 125 8.78 -25.98 -11.87
C CYS A 125 8.64 -27.34 -12.57
N THR A 126 9.73 -28.11 -12.59
CA THR A 126 9.78 -29.46 -13.14
C THR A 126 9.61 -30.52 -12.05
N ASP A 127 9.16 -31.71 -12.42
CA ASP A 127 8.95 -32.81 -11.47
C ASP A 127 10.26 -33.33 -10.84
N ALA A 128 11.42 -33.02 -11.44
CA ALA A 128 12.72 -33.29 -10.85
C ALA A 128 12.99 -32.37 -9.63
N ILE A 129 12.59 -31.10 -9.70
CA ILE A 129 12.73 -30.13 -8.61
C ILE A 129 11.81 -30.51 -7.45
N LYS A 130 10.55 -30.87 -7.75
CA LYS A 130 9.55 -31.28 -6.74
C LYS A 130 9.98 -32.47 -5.88
N LYS A 131 10.81 -33.37 -6.44
CA LYS A 131 11.27 -34.58 -5.74
C LYS A 131 12.49 -34.34 -4.83
N GLN A 132 13.15 -33.20 -4.94
CA GLN A 132 14.38 -32.87 -4.20
C GLN A 132 14.17 -31.86 -3.06
N SER A 133 12.98 -31.26 -2.97
CA SER A 133 12.71 -30.17 -2.03
C SER A 133 11.98 -30.67 -0.79
N GLU A 134 12.58 -30.48 0.38
CA GLU A 134 11.86 -30.52 1.66
C GLU A 134 11.02 -29.24 1.80
N ASN A 135 9.76 -29.36 2.22
CA ASN A 135 8.87 -28.21 2.38
C ASN A 135 9.07 -27.54 3.73
N MET A 136 9.79 -26.42 3.74
CA MET A 136 10.11 -25.63 4.94
C MET A 136 9.06 -24.56 5.24
N VAL A 137 8.09 -24.32 4.34
CA VAL A 137 7.07 -23.27 4.50
C VAL A 137 6.29 -23.39 5.82
N PRO A 138 5.84 -24.59 6.26
CA PRO A 138 5.14 -24.73 7.54
C PRO A 138 5.97 -24.25 8.74
N GLU A 139 7.24 -24.62 8.81
CA GLU A 139 8.14 -24.24 9.91
C GLU A 139 8.41 -22.73 9.89
N LEU A 140 8.66 -22.16 8.70
CA LEU A 140 8.89 -20.71 8.55
C LEU A 140 7.64 -19.87 8.88
N LYS A 141 6.44 -20.42 8.70
CA LYS A 141 5.18 -19.78 9.14
C LYS A 141 5.06 -19.80 10.67
N VAL A 142 5.44 -20.89 11.33
CA VAL A 142 5.47 -20.96 12.81
C VAL A 142 6.42 -19.92 13.40
N HIS A 143 7.56 -19.68 12.75
CA HIS A 143 8.52 -18.65 13.18
C HIS A 143 8.16 -17.22 12.74
N GLY A 144 7.06 -17.01 12.01
CA GLY A 144 6.58 -15.71 11.53
C GLY A 144 7.34 -15.12 10.32
N VAL A 145 8.56 -15.59 10.07
CA VAL A 145 9.43 -15.06 9.00
C VAL A 145 8.74 -15.13 7.62
N PHE A 146 8.02 -16.22 7.34
CA PHE A 146 7.42 -16.42 6.02
C PHE A 146 6.32 -15.39 5.71
N GLN A 147 5.55 -14.97 6.71
CA GLN A 147 4.45 -14.02 6.49
C GLN A 147 4.98 -12.67 5.99
N GLN A 148 6.13 -12.23 6.50
CA GLN A 148 6.77 -10.99 6.02
C GLN A 148 7.22 -11.10 4.57
N VAL A 149 7.72 -12.29 4.18
CA VAL A 149 8.11 -12.59 2.80
C VAL A 149 6.87 -12.60 1.89
N GLU A 150 5.76 -13.20 2.32
CA GLU A 150 4.49 -13.17 1.60
C GLU A 150 3.99 -11.73 1.40
N ASP A 151 3.98 -10.92 2.46
CA ASP A 151 3.52 -9.53 2.39
C ASP A 151 4.40 -8.68 1.45
N LEU A 152 5.70 -8.96 1.39
CA LEU A 152 6.63 -8.35 0.42
C LEU A 152 6.35 -8.82 -1.01
N ALA A 153 6.19 -10.12 -1.22
CA ALA A 153 5.88 -10.70 -2.53
C ALA A 153 4.54 -10.20 -3.07
N HIS A 154 3.50 -10.12 -2.23
CA HIS A 154 2.22 -9.53 -2.59
C HIS A 154 2.36 -8.06 -2.99
N ARG A 155 3.06 -7.24 -2.20
CA ARG A 155 3.33 -5.84 -2.55
C ARG A 155 4.10 -5.70 -3.86
N LEU A 156 5.07 -6.56 -4.10
CA LEU A 156 5.82 -6.60 -5.36
C LEU A 156 4.93 -7.00 -6.54
N SER A 157 4.03 -7.96 -6.33
CA SER A 157 3.11 -8.45 -7.36
C SER A 157 2.13 -7.37 -7.85
N LEU A 158 1.79 -6.36 -7.02
CA LEU A 158 1.01 -5.19 -7.45
C LEU A 158 1.72 -4.41 -8.57
N HIS A 159 3.04 -4.48 -8.62
CA HIS A 159 3.87 -3.86 -9.64
C HIS A 159 4.21 -4.78 -10.82
N ALA A 160 3.57 -5.96 -10.92
CA ALA A 160 3.77 -6.92 -12.01
C ALA A 160 3.64 -6.29 -13.40
N TYR A 161 2.77 -5.27 -13.56
CA TYR A 161 2.66 -4.46 -14.77
C TYR A 161 3.98 -3.80 -15.17
N SER A 162 4.66 -3.14 -14.22
CA SER A 162 5.94 -2.47 -14.48
C SER A 162 7.06 -3.48 -14.76
N PHE A 163 7.07 -4.61 -14.06
CA PHE A 163 8.08 -5.67 -14.24
C PHE A 163 7.98 -6.39 -15.58
N ALA A 164 6.75 -6.70 -16.02
CA ALA A 164 6.51 -7.42 -17.26
C ALA A 164 7.05 -6.71 -18.50
N TYR A 165 7.08 -5.38 -18.46
CA TYR A 165 7.28 -4.60 -19.68
C TYR A 165 8.51 -3.68 -19.65
N ASN A 166 9.23 -3.57 -18.53
CA ASN A 166 10.35 -2.61 -18.35
C ASN A 166 10.00 -1.25 -18.98
N VAL A 167 8.76 -0.82 -18.77
CA VAL A 167 8.12 0.27 -19.52
C VAL A 167 8.68 1.57 -19.01
N THR A 168 9.72 2.05 -19.69
CA THR A 168 10.15 3.43 -19.58
C THR A 168 9.50 4.21 -20.72
N ASN A 169 8.88 5.34 -20.41
CA ASN A 169 8.35 6.28 -21.41
C ASN A 169 9.48 6.97 -22.21
N ASN A 170 10.74 6.75 -21.85
CA ASN A 170 11.94 7.28 -22.53
C ASN A 170 11.88 7.23 -24.07
N LEU A 171 11.36 6.14 -24.65
CA LEU A 171 11.30 6.00 -26.11
C LEU A 171 10.31 7.00 -26.73
N VAL A 172 9.11 7.11 -26.18
CA VAL A 172 8.10 8.05 -26.68
C VAL A 172 8.40 9.49 -26.27
N GLU A 173 9.02 9.72 -25.11
CA GLU A 173 9.56 11.04 -24.74
C GLU A 173 10.66 11.51 -25.71
N SER A 174 11.54 10.60 -26.15
CA SER A 174 12.54 10.89 -27.19
C SER A 174 11.89 11.25 -28.53
N TYR A 175 10.76 10.61 -28.88
CA TYR A 175 9.95 11.01 -30.03
C TYR A 175 9.34 12.41 -29.81
N ASN A 176 8.77 12.68 -28.64
CA ASN A 176 8.20 13.98 -28.31
C ASN A 176 9.25 15.10 -28.36
N ALA A 177 10.51 14.82 -27.99
CA ALA A 177 11.63 15.74 -28.17
C ALA A 177 11.94 16.00 -29.65
N ARG A 178 11.80 15.00 -30.52
CA ARG A 178 11.92 15.17 -31.98
C ARG A 178 10.80 16.03 -32.55
N VAL A 179 9.56 15.78 -32.14
CA VAL A 179 8.43 16.65 -32.48
C VAL A 179 8.71 18.09 -32.05
N ALA A 180 9.17 18.30 -30.81
CA ALA A 180 9.54 19.61 -30.29
C ALA A 180 10.58 20.34 -31.16
N MET A 181 11.60 19.64 -31.66
CA MET A 181 12.59 20.23 -32.59
C MET A 181 11.94 20.67 -33.91
N PHE A 182 11.10 19.82 -34.50
CA PHE A 182 10.44 20.12 -35.78
C PHE A 182 9.43 21.26 -35.66
N VAL A 183 8.83 21.46 -34.49
CA VAL A 183 7.88 22.56 -34.21
C VAL A 183 8.54 23.78 -33.55
N GLY A 184 9.86 23.91 -33.63
CA GLY A 184 10.58 25.11 -33.18
C GLY A 184 10.55 25.31 -31.66
N GLY A 185 10.68 24.24 -30.89
CA GLY A 185 10.75 24.27 -29.43
C GLY A 185 9.47 24.72 -28.74
N LYS A 186 8.31 24.63 -29.43
CA LYS A 186 7.01 25.16 -29.00
C LYS A 186 6.99 26.69 -28.81
N ARG A 187 7.96 27.40 -29.41
CA ARG A 187 8.03 28.87 -29.42
C ARG A 187 7.23 29.48 -30.57
N VAL A 188 7.11 28.75 -31.68
CA VAL A 188 6.38 29.17 -32.87
C VAL A 188 5.06 28.40 -32.95
N ASN A 189 3.96 29.13 -33.13
CA ASN A 189 2.65 28.52 -33.23
C ASN A 189 2.38 27.98 -34.64
N PHE A 190 2.57 26.67 -34.82
CA PHE A 190 2.28 25.98 -36.08
C PHE A 190 0.88 25.35 -36.15
N THR A 191 0.01 25.50 -35.14
CA THR A 191 -1.27 24.76 -34.99
C THR A 191 -2.31 25.03 -36.08
N GLN A 192 -2.01 25.99 -36.96
CA GLN A 192 -2.99 26.74 -37.73
C GLN A 192 -3.19 26.22 -39.17
N ARG A 193 -2.39 25.25 -39.66
CA ARG A 193 -2.46 24.62 -41.00
C ARG A 193 -1.86 23.19 -40.99
N ARG A 194 -1.72 22.54 -42.17
CA ARG A 194 -0.96 21.27 -42.37
C ARG A 194 0.48 21.32 -41.81
N SER A 195 1.00 22.49 -41.45
CA SER A 195 2.35 22.66 -40.92
C SER A 195 2.59 21.91 -39.61
N TYR A 196 1.68 21.91 -38.63
CA TYR A 196 1.88 21.14 -37.39
C TYR A 196 1.84 19.63 -37.65
N ALA A 197 0.80 19.16 -38.36
CA ALA A 197 0.66 17.75 -38.69
C ALA A 197 1.82 17.23 -39.58
N GLY A 198 2.21 18.01 -40.60
CA GLY A 198 3.34 17.68 -41.47
C GLY A 198 4.69 17.70 -40.76
N ARG A 199 4.88 18.59 -39.77
CA ARG A 199 6.08 18.58 -38.91
C ARG A 199 6.11 17.36 -37.98
N CYS A 200 4.97 16.94 -37.44
CA CYS A 200 4.88 15.71 -36.65
C CYS A 200 5.15 14.47 -37.51
N ALA A 201 4.62 14.42 -38.74
CA ALA A 201 4.93 13.36 -39.70
C ALA A 201 6.43 13.33 -40.06
N GLY A 202 7.04 14.51 -40.30
CA GLY A 202 8.49 14.61 -40.51
C GLY A 202 9.31 14.14 -39.30
N ALA A 203 8.82 14.36 -38.08
CA ALA A 203 9.45 13.85 -36.87
C ALA A 203 9.37 12.32 -36.77
N VAL A 204 8.25 11.70 -37.20
CA VAL A 204 8.12 10.23 -37.29
C VAL A 204 9.16 9.64 -38.23
N ILE A 205 9.27 10.21 -39.44
CA ILE A 205 10.26 9.76 -40.42
C ILE A 205 11.67 9.87 -39.85
N SER A 206 12.01 11.02 -39.24
CA SER A 206 13.33 11.23 -38.62
C SER A 206 13.60 10.27 -37.45
N TYR A 207 12.58 9.94 -36.66
CA TYR A 207 12.71 9.02 -35.53
C TYR A 207 12.89 7.57 -36.00
N ASN A 208 12.06 7.10 -36.94
CA ASN A 208 12.06 5.70 -37.38
C ASN A 208 13.23 5.35 -38.30
N SER A 209 13.63 6.26 -39.18
CA SER A 209 14.72 6.02 -40.12
C SER A 209 16.09 6.30 -39.50
N GLY A 210 16.17 7.21 -38.53
CA GLY A 210 17.43 7.81 -38.11
C GLY A 210 18.16 8.57 -39.22
N ALA A 211 17.61 8.57 -40.44
CA ALA A 211 18.18 9.12 -41.64
C ALA A 211 17.94 10.62 -41.69
N VAL A 212 18.83 11.24 -42.44
CA VAL A 212 18.84 12.67 -42.70
C VAL A 212 17.75 13.06 -43.71
N GLN A 213 17.21 14.27 -43.58
CA GLN A 213 16.06 14.71 -44.39
C GLN A 213 16.38 14.75 -45.89
N THR A 214 17.65 14.97 -46.26
CA THR A 214 18.11 14.98 -47.66
C THR A 214 18.01 13.60 -48.30
N THR A 215 18.35 12.52 -47.59
CA THR A 215 18.20 11.14 -48.10
C THR A 215 16.74 10.81 -48.39
N VAL A 216 15.84 11.19 -47.49
CA VAL A 216 14.40 10.97 -47.67
C VAL A 216 13.86 11.84 -48.83
N HIS A 217 14.28 13.09 -48.92
CA HIS A 217 13.91 13.99 -50.02
C HIS A 217 14.34 13.43 -51.37
N ASN A 218 15.63 13.07 -51.50
CA ASN A 218 16.18 12.56 -52.75
C ASN A 218 15.50 11.25 -53.17
N TYR A 219 15.15 10.38 -52.22
CA TYR A 219 14.43 9.15 -52.51
C TYR A 219 12.98 9.38 -52.94
N ILE A 220 12.24 10.28 -52.27
CA ILE A 220 10.81 10.53 -52.55
C ILE A 220 10.62 11.34 -53.83
N PHE A 221 11.45 12.37 -54.05
CA PHE A 221 11.26 13.33 -55.13
C PHE A 221 12.20 13.11 -56.32
N GLY A 222 13.19 12.22 -56.21
CA GLY A 222 14.17 11.98 -57.27
C GLY A 222 15.06 13.19 -57.60
N THR A 223 15.04 14.22 -56.76
CA THR A 223 15.73 15.49 -56.96
C THR A 223 16.71 15.78 -55.82
N GLU A 224 17.79 16.50 -56.14
CA GLU A 224 18.77 16.89 -55.12
C GLU A 224 18.16 17.88 -54.11
N ALA A 225 18.34 17.58 -52.83
CA ALA A 225 17.93 18.46 -51.76
C ALA A 225 18.72 19.79 -51.78
N ASN A 226 18.11 20.85 -51.23
CA ASN A 226 18.70 22.19 -51.20
C ASN A 226 20.15 22.18 -50.63
N PRO A 227 21.13 22.77 -51.33
CA PRO A 227 22.54 22.75 -50.93
C PRO A 227 22.81 23.27 -49.51
N GLU A 228 22.03 24.25 -49.03
CA GLU A 228 22.19 24.79 -47.68
C GLU A 228 21.71 23.80 -46.62
N ILE A 229 20.68 23.00 -46.92
CA ILE A 229 20.23 21.90 -46.04
C ILE A 229 21.31 20.82 -45.98
N VAL A 230 21.90 20.45 -47.13
CA VAL A 230 23.02 19.48 -47.20
C VAL A 230 24.22 19.98 -46.39
N ARG A 231 24.55 21.28 -46.47
CA ARG A 231 25.62 21.89 -45.67
C ARG A 231 25.36 21.80 -44.17
N LEU A 232 24.18 22.24 -43.72
CA LEU A 232 23.78 22.20 -42.30
C LEU A 232 23.79 20.78 -41.75
N GLU A 233 23.40 19.82 -42.57
CA GLU A 233 23.40 18.40 -42.25
C GLU A 233 24.82 17.84 -42.08
N ASN A 234 25.73 18.17 -43.00
CA ASN A 234 27.15 17.80 -42.89
C ASN A 234 27.80 18.35 -41.62
N ILE A 235 27.46 19.58 -41.22
CA ILE A 235 27.92 20.17 -39.95
C ILE A 235 27.38 19.36 -38.77
N ARG A 236 26.10 19.00 -38.78
CA ARG A 236 25.46 18.21 -37.72
C ARG A 236 26.08 16.82 -37.58
N ASN A 237 26.37 16.15 -38.71
CA ASN A 237 27.01 14.84 -38.71
C ASN A 237 28.42 14.90 -38.10
N LYS A 238 29.23 15.91 -38.48
CA LYS A 238 30.56 16.14 -37.87
C LYS A 238 30.49 16.37 -36.36
N LEU A 239 29.50 17.16 -35.89
CA LEU A 239 29.30 17.40 -34.46
C LEU A 239 28.84 16.15 -33.70
N ASN A 240 27.98 15.32 -34.32
CA ASN A 240 27.52 14.06 -33.73
C ASN A 240 28.67 13.05 -33.59
N VAL A 241 29.51 12.89 -34.61
CA VAL A 241 30.70 12.03 -34.56
C VAL A 241 31.62 12.45 -33.41
N LYS A 242 31.95 13.74 -33.30
CA LYS A 242 32.74 14.28 -32.18
C LYS A 242 32.10 14.02 -30.81
N ARG A 243 30.77 14.07 -30.72
CA ARG A 243 30.04 13.78 -29.47
C ARG A 243 30.11 12.30 -29.09
N ILE A 244 29.95 11.41 -30.06
CA ILE A 244 30.04 9.95 -29.87
C ILE A 244 31.46 9.58 -29.44
N GLU A 245 32.49 10.09 -30.11
CA GLU A 245 33.89 9.89 -29.74
C GLU A 245 34.18 10.34 -28.30
N LYS A 246 33.64 11.50 -27.89
CA LYS A 246 33.78 12.04 -26.53
C LYS A 246 33.00 11.23 -25.48
N SER A 247 31.87 10.62 -25.86
CA SER A 247 31.05 9.75 -25.01
C SER A 247 31.72 8.39 -24.77
N ILE A 248 32.31 7.79 -25.82
CA ILE A 248 33.06 6.54 -25.71
C ILE A 248 34.24 6.71 -24.76
N LYS A 249 34.96 7.84 -24.82
CA LYS A 249 36.06 8.18 -23.90
C LYS A 249 35.62 8.39 -22.44
N LYS A 250 34.33 8.64 -22.16
CA LYS A 250 33.80 8.90 -20.80
C LYS A 250 33.25 7.66 -20.09
N LYS A 251 33.16 6.51 -20.75
CA LYS A 251 32.69 5.25 -20.11
C LYS A 251 33.79 4.65 -19.24
N LYS A 252 34.05 5.23 -18.06
CA LYS A 252 34.71 4.54 -16.93
C LYS A 252 34.63 5.27 -15.58
N VAL A 253 33.55 5.98 -15.28
CA VAL A 253 33.26 6.37 -13.88
C VAL A 253 31.74 6.34 -13.68
N PHE A 254 31.22 5.24 -13.13
CA PHE A 254 29.91 5.29 -12.48
C PHE A 254 30.07 6.17 -11.25
N LYS A 255 29.59 7.40 -11.34
CA LYS A 255 29.52 8.29 -10.19
C LYS A 255 28.43 7.73 -9.27
N GLN A 256 28.78 7.35 -8.04
CA GLN A 256 27.79 7.00 -7.03
C GLN A 256 26.79 8.16 -6.92
N VAL A 257 25.51 7.86 -7.17
CA VAL A 257 24.43 8.83 -7.04
C VAL A 257 24.21 9.03 -5.55
N THR A 258 24.65 10.16 -5.02
CA THR A 258 24.48 10.54 -3.60
C THR A 258 23.22 11.35 -3.33
N ASN A 259 22.41 11.64 -4.36
CA ASN A 259 21.17 12.39 -4.19
C ASN A 259 20.00 11.41 -4.08
N LYS A 260 19.36 11.40 -2.90
CA LYS A 260 18.06 10.76 -2.68
C LYS A 260 17.07 11.36 -3.69
N ASP A 261 16.61 10.55 -4.61
CA ASP A 261 15.64 10.93 -5.62
C ASP A 261 14.30 11.22 -4.94
N ALA A 262 13.66 12.35 -5.26
CA ALA A 262 12.34 12.69 -4.71
C ALA A 262 11.24 11.70 -5.19
N HIS A 263 11.50 10.99 -6.29
CA HIS A 263 10.59 10.02 -6.89
C HIS A 263 10.97 8.56 -6.57
N TYR A 264 12.15 8.30 -6.00
CA TYR A 264 12.65 6.95 -5.68
C TYR A 264 13.47 6.93 -4.38
N GLY A 265 13.12 6.04 -3.44
CA GLY A 265 13.76 5.89 -2.13
C GLY A 265 12.78 6.08 -0.96
N ASP A 266 13.27 6.09 0.27
CA ASP A 266 12.45 6.14 1.52
C ASP A 266 11.51 7.36 1.63
N ALA A 267 11.69 8.38 0.78
CA ALA A 267 10.90 9.61 0.73
C ALA A 267 9.95 9.69 -0.48
N CYS A 268 9.74 8.60 -1.23
CA CYS A 268 8.86 8.64 -2.40
C CYS A 268 7.39 8.83 -1.99
N ILE A 269 6.71 9.78 -2.64
CA ILE A 269 5.28 10.05 -2.41
C ILE A 269 4.47 9.04 -3.22
N LYS A 270 4.21 7.86 -2.63
CA LYS A 270 3.25 6.90 -3.18
C LYS A 270 1.83 7.33 -2.75
N VAL A 271 0.99 7.67 -3.73
CA VAL A 271 -0.43 7.98 -3.49
C VAL A 271 -1.15 6.80 -2.84
N ASP A 272 -2.25 7.08 -2.15
CA ASP A 272 -3.10 6.02 -1.59
C ASP A 272 -3.66 5.13 -2.70
N MET A 273 -4.02 3.90 -2.31
CA MET A 273 -4.77 3.01 -3.18
C MET A 273 -6.08 3.66 -3.63
N ASP A 274 -6.50 3.39 -4.86
CA ASP A 274 -7.81 3.83 -5.32
C ASP A 274 -8.94 3.15 -4.51
N ASP A 275 -10.12 3.76 -4.48
CA ASP A 275 -11.22 3.30 -3.63
C ASP A 275 -11.65 1.86 -3.92
N GLU A 276 -11.61 1.42 -5.19
CA GLU A 276 -12.02 0.07 -5.59
C GLU A 276 -10.93 -0.97 -5.28
N GLU A 277 -9.65 -0.62 -5.42
CA GLU A 277 -8.53 -1.42 -4.92
C GLU A 277 -8.55 -1.55 -3.40
N TYR A 278 -8.78 -0.45 -2.68
CA TYR A 278 -8.88 -0.44 -1.21
C TYR A 278 -10.04 -1.31 -0.72
N LYS A 279 -11.23 -1.21 -1.33
CA LYS A 279 -12.37 -2.07 -0.98
C LYS A 279 -12.05 -3.55 -1.16
N ARG A 280 -11.39 -3.93 -2.27
CA ARG A 280 -10.97 -5.32 -2.52
C ARG A 280 -9.95 -5.79 -1.49
N ALA A 281 -8.91 -5.00 -1.24
CA ALA A 281 -7.88 -5.32 -0.26
C ALA A 281 -8.44 -5.42 1.16
N LYS A 282 -9.43 -4.58 1.50
CA LYS A 282 -10.15 -4.62 2.78
C LYS A 282 -10.91 -5.93 2.96
N THR A 283 -11.68 -6.34 1.96
CA THR A 283 -12.43 -7.60 2.00
C THR A 283 -11.48 -8.79 2.11
N ASP A 284 -10.44 -8.83 1.30
CA ASP A 284 -9.42 -9.90 1.34
C ASP A 284 -8.71 -9.99 2.70
N PHE A 285 -8.34 -8.85 3.28
CA PHE A 285 -7.70 -8.82 4.60
C PHE A 285 -8.61 -9.35 5.70
N LEU A 286 -9.89 -8.97 5.70
CA LEU A 286 -10.87 -9.45 6.68
C LEU A 286 -11.14 -10.96 6.53
N LEU A 287 -11.29 -11.44 5.30
CA LEU A 287 -11.44 -12.88 5.03
C LEU A 287 -10.23 -13.69 5.51
N ARG A 288 -9.01 -13.15 5.36
CA ARG A 288 -7.80 -13.80 5.89
C ARG A 288 -7.72 -13.85 7.42
N LEU A 289 -8.43 -12.96 8.12
CA LEU A 289 -8.55 -13.02 9.58
C LEU A 289 -9.61 -14.03 10.02
N GLU A 290 -10.56 -14.38 9.15
CA GLU A 290 -11.59 -15.39 9.43
C GLU A 290 -11.01 -16.79 9.28
N ILE A 291 -10.37 -17.24 10.36
CA ILE A 291 -9.82 -18.58 10.51
C ILE A 291 -10.74 -19.48 11.36
N THR A 292 -10.57 -20.79 11.22
CA THR A 292 -11.36 -21.82 11.92
C THR A 292 -11.11 -21.82 13.42
N ALA A 293 -11.99 -22.46 14.20
CA ALA A 293 -11.83 -22.55 15.65
C ALA A 293 -10.56 -23.33 16.02
N GLU A 294 -10.26 -24.39 15.26
CA GLU A 294 -9.09 -25.24 15.43
C GLU A 294 -7.79 -24.47 15.17
N GLU A 295 -7.77 -23.59 14.16
CA GLU A 295 -6.64 -22.71 13.88
C GLU A 295 -6.45 -21.65 14.97
N LYS A 296 -7.54 -21.10 15.53
CA LYS A 296 -7.47 -20.16 16.67
C LYS A 296 -6.89 -20.83 17.90
N ASP A 297 -7.30 -22.05 18.20
CA ASP A 297 -6.78 -22.84 19.32
C ASP A 297 -5.30 -23.18 19.10
N LYS A 298 -4.92 -23.54 17.88
CA LYS A 298 -3.52 -23.77 17.52
C LYS A 298 -2.66 -22.52 17.69
N ILE A 299 -3.13 -21.35 17.25
CA ILE A 299 -2.42 -20.09 17.45
C ILE A 299 -2.21 -19.83 18.95
N GLU A 300 -3.21 -20.07 19.78
CA GLU A 300 -3.08 -19.89 21.22
C GLU A 300 -1.97 -20.79 21.80
N GLN A 301 -1.94 -22.07 21.42
CA GLN A 301 -0.91 -23.02 21.86
C GLN A 301 0.49 -22.66 21.35
N ASP A 302 0.62 -22.30 20.07
CA ASP A 302 1.91 -21.93 19.46
C ASP A 302 2.44 -20.58 19.97
N THR A 303 1.61 -19.81 20.68
CA THR A 303 1.95 -18.49 21.22
C THR A 303 1.98 -18.41 22.74
N ILE A 304 2.02 -19.55 23.45
CA ILE A 304 2.08 -19.63 24.93
C ILE A 304 3.24 -18.80 25.53
N LEU A 305 4.36 -18.67 24.82
CA LEU A 305 5.52 -17.86 25.25
C LEU A 305 5.31 -16.33 25.11
N GLN A 306 4.13 -15.91 24.63
CA GLN A 306 3.70 -14.53 24.48
C GLN A 306 4.78 -13.61 23.87
N SER A 307 5.30 -12.65 24.64
CA SER A 307 6.25 -11.64 24.14
C SER A 307 7.57 -12.22 23.63
N ALA A 308 7.90 -13.47 23.98
CA ALA A 308 9.06 -14.18 23.44
C ALA A 308 8.75 -14.96 22.14
N SER A 309 7.48 -15.06 21.73
CA SER A 309 7.05 -15.70 20.48
C SER A 309 6.95 -14.68 19.34
N PRO A 310 7.70 -14.85 18.24
CA PRO A 310 7.55 -14.01 17.04
C PRO A 310 6.16 -14.10 16.44
N LEU A 311 5.57 -15.30 16.40
CA LEU A 311 4.20 -15.54 15.93
C LEU A 311 3.17 -14.74 16.75
N TRP A 312 3.36 -14.68 18.07
CA TRP A 312 2.53 -13.85 18.94
C TRP A 312 2.62 -12.38 18.55
N LEU A 313 3.83 -11.85 18.36
CA LEU A 313 4.05 -10.45 17.99
C LEU A 313 3.39 -10.11 16.65
N GLU A 314 3.55 -10.97 15.64
CA GLU A 314 3.00 -10.75 14.30
C GLU A 314 1.48 -10.85 14.25
N THR A 315 0.93 -11.88 14.89
CA THR A 315 -0.53 -12.05 14.95
C THR A 315 -1.15 -10.89 15.72
N ARG A 316 -0.57 -10.51 16.86
CA ARG A 316 -1.04 -9.41 17.70
C ARG A 316 -1.05 -8.06 16.99
N ARG A 317 -0.11 -7.80 16.06
CA ARG A 317 -0.06 -6.55 15.27
C ARG A 317 -1.26 -6.35 14.35
N LYS A 318 -1.94 -7.43 13.96
CA LYS A 318 -3.13 -7.39 13.09
C LYS A 318 -4.44 -7.18 13.89
N LEU A 319 -4.39 -7.34 15.21
CA LEU A 319 -5.56 -7.38 16.09
C LEU A 319 -5.63 -6.14 17.00
N LEU A 320 -6.85 -5.76 17.37
CA LEU A 320 -7.06 -4.87 18.51
C LEU A 320 -7.13 -5.69 19.80
N THR A 321 -6.24 -5.41 20.74
CA THR A 321 -6.06 -6.25 21.92
C THR A 321 -6.72 -5.71 23.18
N ALA A 322 -7.11 -6.61 24.09
CA ALA A 322 -7.87 -6.30 25.30
C ALA A 322 -7.26 -5.16 26.16
N SER A 323 -5.94 -5.05 26.23
CA SER A 323 -5.24 -3.99 26.96
C SER A 323 -5.55 -2.57 26.45
N TRP A 324 -5.98 -2.44 25.19
CA TRP A 324 -6.36 -1.16 24.57
C TRP A 324 -7.85 -0.84 24.68
N PHE A 325 -8.69 -1.79 25.12
CA PHE A 325 -10.14 -1.65 25.05
C PHE A 325 -10.65 -0.47 25.88
N SER A 326 -10.12 -0.28 27.09
CA SER A 326 -10.50 0.88 27.90
C SER A 326 -10.22 2.21 27.17
N THR A 327 -9.09 2.31 26.49
CA THR A 327 -8.66 3.55 25.82
C THR A 327 -9.56 3.83 24.62
N VAL A 328 -9.92 2.79 23.87
CA VAL A 328 -10.82 2.88 22.72
C VAL A 328 -12.25 3.23 23.17
N CYS A 329 -12.81 2.50 24.14
CA CYS A 329 -14.20 2.70 24.58
C CYS A 329 -14.44 4.05 25.26
N LYS A 330 -13.42 4.59 25.96
CA LYS A 330 -13.52 5.91 26.61
C LYS A 330 -13.14 7.08 25.69
N ARG A 331 -12.66 6.80 24.47
CA ARG A 331 -12.32 7.85 23.52
C ARG A 331 -13.59 8.59 23.09
N ARG A 332 -13.57 9.92 23.16
CA ARG A 332 -14.67 10.74 22.65
C ARG A 332 -14.76 10.59 21.13
N PRO A 333 -15.96 10.51 20.53
CA PRO A 333 -16.10 10.41 19.07
C PRO A 333 -15.43 11.55 18.30
N SER A 334 -15.32 12.74 18.89
CA SER A 334 -14.67 13.92 18.30
C SER A 334 -13.15 13.92 18.41
N THR A 335 -12.54 13.10 19.28
CA THR A 335 -11.09 13.04 19.44
C THR A 335 -10.46 12.28 18.28
N ASN A 336 -9.42 12.87 17.68
CA ASN A 336 -8.65 12.26 16.59
C ASN A 336 -8.10 10.87 17.00
N CYS A 337 -8.32 9.85 16.16
CA CYS A 337 -7.84 8.50 16.43
C CYS A 337 -6.39 8.26 15.98
N THR A 338 -5.78 9.16 15.20
CA THR A 338 -4.42 8.99 14.66
C THR A 338 -3.34 8.79 15.73
N PRO A 339 -3.33 9.49 16.90
CA PRO A 339 -2.29 9.24 17.90
C PRO A 339 -2.39 7.84 18.51
N LEU A 340 -3.62 7.35 18.69
CA LEU A 340 -3.88 6.02 19.23
C LEU A 340 -3.51 4.93 18.23
N VAL A 341 -3.86 5.11 16.94
CA VAL A 341 -3.43 4.19 15.87
C VAL A 341 -1.90 4.13 15.79
N LYS A 342 -1.23 5.29 15.85
CA LYS A 342 0.23 5.36 15.87
C LYS A 342 0.82 4.61 17.06
N GLN A 343 0.22 4.75 18.25
CA GLN A 343 0.70 4.08 19.45
C GLN A 343 0.48 2.55 19.39
N ILE A 344 -0.63 2.09 18.80
CA ILE A 344 -0.94 0.66 18.67
C ILE A 344 -0.01 -0.02 17.65
N LEU A 345 0.20 0.58 16.48
CA LEU A 345 0.93 -0.05 15.37
C LEU A 345 2.43 0.25 15.36
N TYR A 346 2.82 1.45 15.81
CA TYR A 346 4.19 1.98 15.70
C TYR A 346 4.74 2.45 17.05
N GLY A 347 4.14 2.01 18.16
CA GLY A 347 4.61 2.32 19.50
C GLY A 347 6.06 1.91 19.69
N THR A 348 6.83 2.76 20.37
CA THR A 348 8.22 2.46 20.77
C THR A 348 8.25 1.37 21.83
N ASP A 349 9.32 0.59 21.87
CA ASP A 349 9.53 -0.37 22.96
C ASP A 349 9.59 0.36 24.32
N LEU A 350 8.67 0.00 25.22
CA LEU A 350 8.57 0.55 26.58
C LEU A 350 9.17 -0.38 27.63
N SER A 351 9.86 -1.45 27.23
CA SER A 351 10.50 -2.42 28.13
C SER A 351 11.42 -1.78 29.18
N ASN A 352 12.05 -0.64 28.83
CA ASN A 352 12.96 0.09 29.71
C ASN A 352 12.26 1.01 30.72
N VAL A 353 10.94 1.21 30.62
CA VAL A 353 10.20 2.04 31.58
C VAL A 353 10.20 1.34 32.95
N PRO A 354 10.64 1.99 34.05
CA PRO A 354 10.84 1.34 35.34
C PRO A 354 9.61 0.59 35.87
N SER A 355 8.41 1.15 35.71
CA SER A 355 7.16 0.52 36.15
C SER A 355 6.79 -0.72 35.32
N ILE A 356 7.05 -0.72 34.00
CA ILE A 356 6.81 -1.87 33.12
C ILE A 356 7.84 -2.96 33.40
N LYS A 357 9.11 -2.59 33.55
CA LYS A 357 10.18 -3.53 33.92
C LYS A 357 9.91 -4.17 35.28
N HIS A 358 9.44 -3.38 36.25
CA HIS A 358 9.01 -3.89 37.56
C HIS A 358 7.86 -4.89 37.43
N GLY A 359 6.86 -4.60 36.59
CA GLY A 359 5.77 -5.53 36.28
C GLY A 359 6.28 -6.86 35.74
N LYS A 360 7.04 -6.82 34.64
CA LYS A 360 7.58 -8.01 33.96
C LYS A 360 8.45 -8.87 34.88
N ASN A 361 9.31 -8.25 35.68
CA ASN A 361 10.23 -8.98 36.56
C ASN A 361 9.52 -9.70 37.71
N ASN A 362 8.35 -9.21 38.13
CA ASN A 362 7.64 -9.72 39.30
C ASN A 362 6.41 -10.56 38.95
N GLU A 363 5.97 -10.57 37.69
CA GLU A 363 4.79 -11.32 37.23
C GLU A 363 4.89 -12.80 37.56
N TYR A 364 6.05 -13.42 37.30
CA TYR A 364 6.29 -14.83 37.65
C TYR A 364 6.13 -15.09 39.15
N THR A 365 6.74 -14.27 40.00
CA THR A 365 6.63 -14.41 41.47
C THR A 365 5.20 -14.22 41.94
N ALA A 366 4.50 -13.22 41.40
CA ALA A 366 3.11 -12.94 41.73
C ALA A 366 2.16 -14.09 41.34
N LEU A 367 2.37 -14.69 40.16
CA LEU A 367 1.63 -15.88 39.73
C LEU A 367 1.91 -17.09 40.64
N ARG A 368 3.17 -17.30 41.07
CA ARG A 368 3.53 -18.38 42.00
C ARG A 368 2.88 -18.22 43.37
N GLU A 369 2.85 -17.01 43.91
CA GLU A 369 2.16 -16.72 45.18
C GLU A 369 0.63 -16.88 45.03
N LEU A 370 0.07 -16.48 43.89
CA LEU A 370 -1.35 -16.67 43.61
C LEU A 370 -1.71 -18.17 43.49
N GLU A 371 -0.89 -18.97 42.81
CA GLU A 371 -1.04 -20.43 42.72
C GLU A 371 -1.07 -21.08 44.11
N GLN A 372 -0.20 -20.65 45.03
CA GLN A 372 -0.20 -21.11 46.42
C GLN A 372 -1.46 -20.66 47.18
N ALA A 373 -1.86 -19.40 47.03
CA ALA A 373 -3.03 -18.84 47.72
C ALA A 373 -4.35 -19.46 47.26
N LEU A 374 -4.44 -19.86 45.98
CA LEU A 374 -5.61 -20.51 45.40
C LEU A 374 -5.58 -22.04 45.53
N ASN A 375 -4.42 -22.61 45.89
CA ASN A 375 -4.19 -24.06 45.90
C ASN A 375 -4.58 -24.73 44.56
N THR A 376 -4.28 -24.08 43.43
CA THR A 376 -4.57 -24.59 42.09
C THR A 376 -3.44 -24.23 41.13
N LYS A 377 -3.09 -25.16 40.24
CA LYS A 377 -2.01 -24.97 39.28
C LYS A 377 -2.43 -23.96 38.22
N ILE A 378 -1.56 -22.99 37.95
CA ILE A 378 -1.79 -21.97 36.90
C ILE A 378 -1.02 -22.38 35.65
N SER A 379 -1.72 -22.57 34.53
CA SER A 379 -1.13 -22.78 33.21
C SER A 379 -0.93 -21.44 32.49
N GLN A 380 0.13 -21.34 31.70
CA GLN A 380 0.35 -20.21 30.81
C GLN A 380 -0.71 -20.18 29.68
N CYS A 381 -0.91 -19.00 29.11
CA CYS A 381 -1.84 -18.77 27.99
C CYS A 381 -1.13 -18.03 26.87
N GLY A 382 -1.48 -18.34 25.62
CA GLY A 382 -1.01 -17.60 24.46
C GLY A 382 -1.95 -16.47 24.04
N LEU A 383 -2.07 -16.27 22.73
CA LEU A 383 -2.98 -15.30 22.13
C LEU A 383 -4.29 -15.97 21.72
N SER A 384 -5.37 -15.64 22.42
CA SER A 384 -6.73 -15.99 22.02
C SER A 384 -7.29 -14.96 21.04
N ILE A 385 -7.98 -15.43 20.01
CA ILE A 385 -8.67 -14.61 19.01
C ILE A 385 -10.17 -14.78 19.18
N ASP A 386 -10.94 -13.69 19.11
CA ASP A 386 -12.39 -13.76 19.33
C ASP A 386 -13.07 -14.66 18.28
N LYS A 387 -14.10 -15.41 18.71
CA LYS A 387 -14.86 -16.31 17.84
C LYS A 387 -15.66 -15.56 16.78
N GLU A 388 -16.30 -14.44 17.14
CA GLU A 388 -17.19 -13.65 16.29
C GLU A 388 -16.43 -12.52 15.59
N PHE A 389 -15.54 -11.84 16.32
CA PHE A 389 -14.78 -10.71 15.81
C PHE A 389 -13.30 -11.06 15.68
N SER A 390 -12.91 -11.80 14.64
CA SER A 390 -11.53 -12.32 14.46
C SER A 390 -10.43 -11.24 14.40
N PHE A 391 -10.78 -9.95 14.41
CA PHE A 391 -9.88 -8.83 14.57
C PHE A 391 -9.63 -8.39 16.03
N LEU A 392 -10.26 -9.04 17.01
CA LEU A 392 -10.06 -8.80 18.44
C LEU A 392 -9.24 -9.95 19.05
N GLY A 393 -8.32 -9.61 19.95
CA GLY A 393 -7.44 -10.60 20.58
C GLY A 393 -7.12 -10.31 22.06
N ALA A 394 -6.74 -11.34 22.79
CA ALA A 394 -6.40 -11.26 24.20
C ALA A 394 -5.31 -12.26 24.58
N SER A 395 -4.47 -11.90 25.55
CA SER A 395 -3.55 -12.81 26.20
C SER A 395 -3.71 -12.62 27.70
N PRO A 396 -4.40 -13.55 28.39
CA PRO A 396 -4.40 -13.59 29.85
C PRO A 396 -3.00 -13.89 30.42
N ASP A 397 -2.74 -13.51 31.66
CA ASP A 397 -1.47 -13.80 32.33
C ASP A 397 -1.39 -15.28 32.76
N GLY A 398 -2.54 -15.95 32.90
CA GLY A 398 -2.63 -17.39 33.10
C GLY A 398 -4.07 -17.91 33.08
N LYS A 399 -4.23 -19.22 33.30
CA LYS A 399 -5.52 -19.90 33.41
C LYS A 399 -5.44 -21.05 34.42
N CYS A 400 -6.55 -21.31 35.10
CA CYS A 400 -6.75 -22.47 35.95
C CYS A 400 -8.22 -22.95 35.86
N ASP A 401 -8.60 -23.92 36.68
CA ASP A 401 -9.96 -24.48 36.70
C ASP A 401 -11.05 -23.43 37.04
N LEU A 402 -10.67 -22.38 37.76
CA LEU A 402 -11.57 -21.30 38.16
C LEU A 402 -11.76 -20.24 37.06
N GLY A 403 -10.98 -20.27 35.99
CA GLY A 403 -11.05 -19.30 34.90
C GLY A 403 -9.68 -18.73 34.50
N ILE A 404 -9.69 -17.56 33.86
CA ILE A 404 -8.47 -16.85 33.47
C ILE A 404 -7.91 -16.02 34.61
N ILE A 405 -6.66 -15.61 34.49
CA ILE A 405 -5.93 -14.85 35.50
C ILE A 405 -5.35 -13.59 34.87
N GLU A 406 -5.50 -12.49 35.58
CA GLU A 406 -4.88 -11.21 35.26
C GLU A 406 -4.20 -10.68 36.53
N VAL A 407 -2.88 -10.57 36.48
CA VAL A 407 -2.04 -10.11 37.59
C VAL A 407 -1.49 -8.73 37.27
N LYS A 408 -1.41 -7.87 38.28
CA LYS A 408 -0.77 -6.56 38.18
C LYS A 408 0.17 -6.33 39.35
N CYS A 409 1.39 -5.89 39.03
CA CYS A 409 2.42 -5.54 40.00
C CYS A 409 2.70 -4.03 39.96
N PRO A 410 1.87 -3.18 40.59
CA PRO A 410 2.01 -1.72 40.55
C PRO A 410 3.23 -1.25 41.36
N SER A 411 4.24 -0.70 40.67
CA SER A 411 5.48 -0.22 41.32
C SER A 411 5.25 0.85 42.39
N SER A 412 4.17 1.65 42.27
CA SER A 412 3.80 2.69 43.25
C SER A 412 3.37 2.13 44.61
N ALA A 413 2.88 0.89 44.63
CA ALA A 413 2.39 0.20 45.82
C ALA A 413 3.35 -0.90 46.29
N TYR A 414 4.53 -1.02 45.69
CA TYR A 414 5.51 -2.03 46.09
C TYR A 414 5.93 -1.88 47.56
N LYS A 415 6.02 -3.01 48.29
CA LYS A 415 6.26 -3.14 49.74
C LYS A 415 5.17 -2.53 50.63
N MET A 416 3.95 -2.39 50.12
CA MET A 416 2.80 -1.91 50.87
C MET A 416 1.76 -3.03 51.02
N ASP A 417 1.03 -3.05 52.12
CA ASP A 417 -0.14 -3.90 52.25
C ASP A 417 -1.18 -3.52 51.16
N PRO A 418 -1.84 -4.49 50.48
CA PRO A 418 -2.78 -4.18 49.40
C PRO A 418 -3.97 -3.31 49.83
N GLU A 419 -4.49 -3.47 51.05
CA GLU A 419 -5.60 -2.64 51.56
C GLU A 419 -5.13 -1.20 51.80
N GLU A 420 -3.90 -1.04 52.30
CA GLU A 420 -3.27 0.28 52.44
C GLU A 420 -3.08 0.96 51.08
N ALA A 421 -2.62 0.21 50.09
CA ALA A 421 -2.41 0.71 48.73
C ALA A 421 -3.72 1.20 48.09
N ILE A 422 -4.84 0.52 48.37
CA ILE A 422 -6.16 0.93 47.92
C ILE A 422 -6.63 2.19 48.65
N ARG A 423 -6.46 2.23 49.98
CA ARG A 423 -6.82 3.40 50.80
C ARG A 423 -6.08 4.67 50.37
N LEU A 424 -4.79 4.54 50.07
CA LEU A 424 -3.95 5.63 49.55
C LEU A 424 -4.16 5.91 48.05
N LYS A 425 -5.10 5.24 47.39
CA LYS A 425 -5.40 5.36 45.96
C LYS A 425 -4.19 5.10 45.04
N LYS A 426 -3.22 4.32 45.52
CA LYS A 426 -2.13 3.80 44.68
C LYS A 426 -2.60 2.66 43.79
N VAL A 427 -3.69 2.00 44.19
CA VAL A 427 -4.45 1.01 43.42
C VAL A 427 -5.92 1.44 43.42
N ASP A 428 -6.43 1.86 42.27
CA ASP A 428 -7.77 2.46 42.09
C ASP A 428 -8.77 1.52 41.37
N PHE A 429 -8.41 0.23 41.28
CA PHE A 429 -9.31 -0.81 40.80
C PHE A 429 -10.48 -1.05 41.75
N TRP A 430 -10.25 -0.91 43.05
CA TRP A 430 -11.29 -0.92 44.07
C TRP A 430 -11.59 0.50 44.55
N LYS A 431 -12.84 0.73 44.93
CA LYS A 431 -13.29 2.00 45.52
C LYS A 431 -14.24 1.73 46.68
N TYR A 432 -14.28 2.64 47.65
CA TYR A 432 -15.26 2.58 48.72
C TYR A 432 -16.59 3.18 48.25
N ALA A 433 -17.67 2.41 48.34
CA ALA A 433 -19.05 2.84 48.13
C ALA A 433 -19.89 2.39 49.33
N SER A 434 -20.54 3.34 50.02
CA SER A 434 -21.33 3.06 51.24
C SER A 434 -20.56 2.24 52.28
N ASN A 435 -19.30 2.62 52.55
CA ASN A 435 -18.35 1.94 53.43
C ASN A 435 -18.01 0.48 53.06
N LYS A 436 -18.38 0.02 51.87
CA LYS A 436 -17.96 -1.28 51.33
C LYS A 436 -16.98 -1.09 50.20
N LEU A 437 -15.99 -1.96 50.14
CA LEU A 437 -15.05 -2.01 49.03
C LEU A 437 -15.73 -2.67 47.83
N VAL A 438 -15.77 -1.99 46.69
CA VAL A 438 -16.39 -2.49 45.45
C VAL A 438 -15.47 -2.28 44.25
N VAL A 439 -15.61 -3.13 43.25
CA VAL A 439 -14.87 -3.00 41.98
C VAL A 439 -15.27 -1.73 41.24
N ASN A 440 -14.28 -0.97 40.80
CA ASN A 440 -14.45 0.18 39.94
C ASN A 440 -14.65 -0.27 38.48
N ARG A 441 -15.90 -0.49 38.08
CA ARG A 441 -16.28 -0.90 36.70
C ARG A 441 -15.87 0.10 35.61
N ASN A 442 -15.55 1.36 35.98
CA ASN A 442 -14.96 2.33 35.06
C ASN A 442 -13.43 2.24 34.97
N HIS A 443 -12.75 1.35 35.68
CA HIS A 443 -11.29 1.24 35.66
C HIS A 443 -10.77 0.59 34.37
N LYS A 444 -9.56 0.94 33.92
CA LYS A 444 -9.00 0.42 32.65
C LYS A 444 -8.83 -1.10 32.64
N TRP A 445 -8.44 -1.69 33.77
CA TRP A 445 -8.27 -3.14 33.91
C TRP A 445 -9.61 -3.88 33.86
N PHE A 446 -10.72 -3.25 34.28
CA PHE A 446 -12.05 -3.88 34.17
C PHE A 446 -12.45 -4.11 32.70
N TYR A 447 -12.24 -3.12 31.83
CA TYR A 447 -12.46 -3.28 30.39
C TYR A 447 -11.53 -4.33 29.77
N GLN A 448 -10.28 -4.41 30.23
CA GLN A 448 -9.33 -5.43 29.77
C GLN A 448 -9.81 -6.84 30.15
N ILE A 449 -10.21 -7.04 31.41
CA ILE A 449 -10.70 -8.32 31.93
C ILE A 449 -12.00 -8.73 31.20
N GLN A 450 -12.98 -7.83 31.07
CA GLN A 450 -14.21 -8.13 30.32
C GLN A 450 -13.93 -8.49 28.86
N GLY A 451 -12.92 -7.84 28.25
CA GLY A 451 -12.44 -8.21 26.92
C GLY A 451 -11.82 -9.60 26.87
N GLN A 452 -10.94 -9.93 27.82
CA GLN A 452 -10.33 -11.26 27.92
C GLN A 452 -11.40 -12.34 28.13
N LEU A 453 -12.39 -12.11 29.00
CA LEU A 453 -13.50 -13.05 29.24
C LEU A 453 -14.33 -13.31 27.98
N ARG A 454 -14.69 -12.25 27.24
CA ARG A 454 -15.43 -12.39 25.97
C ARG A 454 -14.64 -13.15 24.91
N ILE A 455 -13.35 -12.86 24.78
CA ILE A 455 -12.48 -13.42 23.73
C ILE A 455 -12.14 -14.88 24.01
N THR A 456 -11.80 -15.21 25.25
CA THR A 456 -11.45 -16.57 25.68
C THR A 456 -12.69 -17.47 25.86
N GLY A 457 -13.89 -16.88 25.92
CA GLY A 457 -15.14 -17.59 26.21
C GLY A 457 -15.24 -18.08 27.66
N GLN A 458 -14.43 -17.55 28.57
CA GLN A 458 -14.44 -17.91 29.99
C GLN A 458 -15.47 -17.06 30.76
N ASN A 459 -16.05 -17.62 31.82
CA ASN A 459 -17.06 -16.93 32.62
C ASN A 459 -16.47 -16.11 33.76
N THR A 460 -15.22 -16.36 34.13
CA THR A 460 -14.60 -15.86 35.35
C THR A 460 -13.13 -15.53 35.13
N CYS A 461 -12.70 -14.44 35.76
CA CYS A 461 -11.30 -14.00 35.81
C CYS A 461 -10.92 -13.74 37.25
N ILE A 462 -9.81 -14.32 37.70
CA ILE A 462 -9.19 -13.96 38.97
C ILE A 462 -8.29 -12.76 38.70
N PHE A 463 -8.71 -11.59 39.19
CA PHE A 463 -7.89 -10.39 39.13
C PHE A 463 -7.07 -10.27 40.42
N ALA A 464 -5.74 -10.21 40.30
CA ALA A 464 -4.85 -10.09 41.44
C ALA A 464 -3.93 -8.87 41.33
N ILE A 465 -3.71 -8.23 42.47
CA ILE A 465 -2.70 -7.19 42.66
C ILE A 465 -1.66 -7.74 43.62
N TRP A 466 -0.41 -7.73 43.16
CA TRP A 466 0.74 -8.11 43.96
C TRP A 466 1.57 -6.86 44.28
N THR A 467 1.75 -6.59 45.57
CA THR A 467 2.47 -5.42 46.06
C THR A 467 3.81 -5.79 46.70
N GLY A 468 4.22 -7.05 46.65
CA GLY A 468 5.51 -7.51 47.18
C GLY A 468 5.37 -8.90 47.78
N PRO A 469 6.49 -9.56 48.12
CA PRO A 469 6.44 -10.91 48.65
C PRO A 469 5.50 -11.03 49.86
N GLY A 470 4.56 -11.97 49.80
CA GLY A 470 3.55 -12.20 50.84
C GLY A 470 2.39 -11.19 50.87
N ASN A 471 2.37 -10.22 49.96
CA ASN A 471 1.34 -9.19 49.87
C ASN A 471 0.59 -9.30 48.53
N ILE A 472 -0.47 -10.11 48.53
CA ILE A 472 -1.33 -10.31 47.36
C ILE A 472 -2.80 -10.16 47.76
N LYS A 473 -3.55 -9.43 46.94
CA LYS A 473 -5.02 -9.34 47.02
C LYS A 473 -5.60 -9.76 45.69
N TYR A 474 -6.61 -10.61 45.72
CA TYR A 474 -7.32 -11.05 44.53
C TYR A 474 -8.84 -11.00 44.72
N GLU A 475 -9.57 -10.89 43.60
CA GLU A 475 -11.03 -10.97 43.55
C GLU A 475 -11.46 -11.69 42.27
N LEU A 476 -12.54 -12.46 42.36
CA LEU A 476 -13.16 -13.13 41.22
C LEU A 476 -14.09 -12.15 40.48
N ILE A 477 -13.80 -11.90 39.21
CA ILE A 477 -14.59 -11.03 38.33
C ILE A 477 -15.36 -11.90 37.33
N ASN A 478 -16.68 -11.78 37.35
CA ASN A 478 -17.55 -12.51 36.42
C ASN A 478 -17.67 -11.77 35.08
N LYS A 479 -17.91 -12.55 34.03
CA LYS A 479 -18.26 -12.05 32.70
C LYS A 479 -19.56 -11.26 32.75
N ASP A 480 -19.56 -10.13 32.08
CA ASP A 480 -20.66 -9.17 32.09
C ASP A 480 -21.06 -8.84 30.65
N ASP A 481 -21.94 -9.68 30.10
CA ASP A 481 -22.38 -9.57 28.71
C ASP A 481 -23.18 -8.28 28.45
N GLN A 482 -23.88 -7.76 29.45
CA GLN A 482 -24.58 -6.48 29.36
C GLN A 482 -23.57 -5.33 29.23
N PHE A 483 -22.54 -5.30 30.08
CA PHE A 483 -21.48 -4.30 29.99
C PHE A 483 -20.75 -4.36 28.65
N TRP A 484 -20.47 -5.56 28.13
CA TRP A 484 -19.88 -5.74 26.81
C TRP A 484 -20.74 -5.11 25.71
N LYS A 485 -22.02 -5.48 25.65
CA LYS A 485 -22.96 -4.99 24.62
C LYS A 485 -23.16 -3.48 24.69
N GLU A 486 -23.31 -2.92 25.89
CA GLU A 486 -23.61 -1.50 26.06
C GLU A 486 -22.38 -0.59 25.96
N LYS A 487 -21.19 -1.03 26.39
CA LYS A 487 -20.01 -0.16 26.56
C LYS A 487 -18.83 -0.51 25.66
N MET A 488 -18.73 -1.72 25.13
CA MET A 488 -17.51 -2.20 24.48
C MET A 488 -17.68 -2.52 23.00
N GLU A 489 -18.70 -3.30 22.64
CA GLU A 489 -18.84 -3.86 21.30
C GLU A 489 -18.80 -2.81 20.18
N ILE A 490 -19.73 -1.86 20.18
CA ILE A 490 -19.85 -0.85 19.11
C ILE A 490 -18.60 0.05 19.04
N PRO A 491 -18.07 0.61 20.14
CA PRO A 491 -16.84 1.40 20.10
C PRO A 491 -15.63 0.64 19.52
N LEU A 492 -15.45 -0.63 19.89
CA LEU A 492 -14.33 -1.44 19.43
C LEU A 492 -14.43 -1.76 17.93
N ILE A 493 -15.60 -2.19 17.47
CA ILE A 493 -15.84 -2.48 16.04
C ILE A 493 -15.61 -1.23 15.20
N ARG A 494 -16.20 -0.09 15.60
CA ARG A 494 -16.07 1.17 14.88
C ARG A 494 -14.62 1.64 14.82
N PHE A 495 -13.89 1.54 15.93
CA PHE A 495 -12.48 1.94 15.96
C PHE A 495 -11.62 1.04 15.07
N TYR A 496 -11.81 -0.29 15.13
CA TYR A 496 -11.05 -1.20 14.28
C TYR A 496 -11.30 -0.91 12.80
N LYS A 497 -12.56 -0.94 12.36
CA LYS A 497 -12.93 -0.81 10.95
C LYS A 497 -12.57 0.56 10.34
N ASN A 498 -12.70 1.64 11.12
CA ASN A 498 -12.59 3.00 10.59
C ASN A 498 -11.24 3.68 10.90
N CYS A 499 -10.53 3.26 11.94
CA CYS A 499 -9.26 3.88 12.31
C CYS A 499 -8.06 2.95 12.14
N LEU A 500 -8.15 1.69 12.60
CA LEU A 500 -7.00 0.79 12.61
C LEU A 500 -6.81 0.08 11.25
N LEU A 501 -7.89 -0.49 10.71
CA LEU A 501 -7.90 -1.27 9.47
C LEU A 501 -7.37 -0.50 8.23
N PRO A 502 -7.68 0.79 8.02
CA PRO A 502 -7.13 1.53 6.89
C PRO A 502 -5.60 1.61 6.91
N GLU A 503 -5.00 1.72 8.10
CA GLU A 503 -3.54 1.77 8.24
C GLU A 503 -2.89 0.38 8.13
N LEU A 504 -3.62 -0.68 8.46
CA LEU A 504 -3.17 -2.06 8.24
C LEU A 504 -3.13 -2.43 6.75
N ILE A 505 -4.10 -1.95 5.96
CA ILE A 505 -4.21 -2.26 4.53
C ILE A 505 -3.32 -1.36 3.68
N ASP A 506 -3.36 -0.05 3.93
CA ASP A 506 -2.64 0.95 3.14
C ASP A 506 -1.84 1.89 4.05
N PRO A 507 -0.72 1.43 4.64
CA PRO A 507 0.01 2.19 5.64
C PRO A 507 0.55 3.50 5.09
N ARG A 508 0.13 4.62 5.67
CA ARG A 508 0.63 5.97 5.36
C ARG A 508 1.88 6.30 6.16
N PHE A 509 2.04 5.73 7.37
CA PHE A 509 3.20 6.00 8.23
C PHE A 509 4.53 5.68 7.54
N ASN A 510 4.62 4.51 6.90
CA ASN A 510 5.82 4.07 6.16
C ASN A 510 6.08 4.88 4.87
N ARG A 511 5.10 5.67 4.43
CA ARG A 511 5.20 6.58 3.27
C ARG A 511 5.48 8.03 3.68
N ASN A 512 5.77 8.28 4.95
CA ASN A 512 5.94 9.63 5.52
C ASN A 512 4.71 10.54 5.29
N MET A 513 3.51 9.95 5.24
CA MET A 513 2.23 10.66 5.08
C MET A 513 1.49 10.75 6.42
N PRO A 514 0.66 11.79 6.63
CA PRO A 514 -0.19 11.86 7.81
C PRO A 514 -1.20 10.70 7.81
N LEU A 515 -1.33 10.06 8.98
CA LEU A 515 -2.31 9.00 9.19
C LEU A 515 -3.74 9.48 8.85
N ARG A 516 -4.57 8.56 8.38
CA ARG A 516 -5.95 8.88 8.00
C ARG A 516 -6.75 9.33 9.22
N GLU A 517 -7.35 10.52 9.12
CA GLU A 517 -8.31 10.99 10.09
C GLU A 517 -9.71 10.54 9.69
N HIS A 518 -10.36 9.77 10.55
CA HIS A 518 -11.78 9.49 10.40
C HIS A 518 -12.55 10.47 11.28
N SER A 519 -13.09 11.52 10.69
CA SER A 519 -14.05 12.38 11.40
C SER A 519 -15.36 11.58 11.57
N SER A 520 -15.93 11.64 12.76
CA SER A 520 -17.12 10.88 13.15
C SER A 520 -18.42 11.32 12.44
N HIS A 521 -18.32 12.20 11.44
CA HIS A 521 -19.44 12.82 10.73
C HIS A 521 -19.87 12.10 9.44
N SER A 522 -19.16 11.06 8.98
CA SER A 522 -19.72 10.18 7.94
C SER A 522 -20.66 9.16 8.58
N HIS A 523 -21.96 9.42 8.47
CA HIS A 523 -23.02 8.45 8.76
C HIS A 523 -22.98 7.34 7.70
N GLU A 524 -22.11 6.35 7.86
CA GLU A 524 -22.37 5.04 7.26
C GLU A 524 -23.27 4.26 8.23
N HIS A 525 -24.56 4.19 7.89
CA HIS A 525 -25.48 3.21 8.44
C HIS A 525 -24.90 1.81 8.16
N ILE A 526 -24.28 1.19 9.16
CA ILE A 526 -24.03 -0.24 9.14
C ILE A 526 -25.40 -0.90 9.30
N LEU A 527 -25.98 -1.31 8.18
CA LEU A 527 -27.06 -2.30 8.16
C LEU A 527 -26.48 -3.60 8.71
N MET A 528 -26.92 -3.97 9.91
CA MET A 528 -26.83 -5.34 10.38
C MET A 528 -27.72 -6.20 9.50
N THR A 529 -27.14 -6.88 8.51
CA THR A 529 -27.78 -8.04 7.90
C THR A 529 -27.30 -9.27 8.64
N ASN A 530 -28.10 -9.72 9.61
CA ASN A 530 -28.11 -11.12 10.01
C ASN A 530 -28.72 -11.92 8.86
N ASN A 531 -27.95 -12.86 8.32
CA ASN A 531 -28.44 -14.09 7.73
C ASN A 531 -27.46 -15.20 8.08
#